data_AF-A0A962KEY3-F1
#
_entry.id   AF-A0A962KEY3-F1
#
_cell.length_a   1.000
_cell.length_b   1.000
_cell.length_c   1.000
_cell.angle_alpha   90.00
_cell.angle_beta   90.00
_cell.angle_gamma   90.00
#
_symmetry.space_group_name_H-M   'P 1'
#
loop_
_entity.id
_entity.type
_entity.pdbx_description
1 polymer ?
#
loop_
_entity_poly.entity_id
_entity_poly.type
_entity_poly.pdbx_seq_one_letter_code
_entity_poly.pdbx_strand_id
1 'polypeptide(L)'
;TSLEEKPLLHFETATVAERQRGIPFSFKDYLALMDWTARQGRTDKSGAMARDLPPLLSRMDIPPDQWLLDSRRFEDIFHRRFRLAA
;
A
#
# COMPACT_ATOMS: atom_id res chain seq x y z
N THR A 1 -24.94 10.74 1.60
CA THR A 1 -25.15 9.28 1.62
C THR A 1 -23.85 8.67 2.05
N SER A 2 -23.74 8.16 3.28
CA SER A 2 -22.51 7.53 3.76
C SER A 2 -22.32 6.25 2.95
N LEU A 3 -21.30 6.18 2.11
CA LEU A 3 -20.88 4.91 1.52
C LEU A 3 -20.41 4.04 2.69
N GLU A 4 -21.01 2.88 2.87
CA GLU A 4 -20.44 1.85 3.76
C GLU A 4 -19.04 1.52 3.22
N GLU A 5 -18.01 1.93 3.94
CA GLU A 5 -16.62 1.67 3.56
C GLU A 5 -16.35 0.18 3.76
N LYS A 6 -16.23 -0.53 2.65
CA LYS A 6 -15.90 -1.95 2.66
C LYS A 6 -14.43 -2.10 3.05
N PRO A 7 -14.09 -2.87 4.10
CA PRO A 7 -12.73 -2.97 4.58
C PRO A 7 -11.80 -3.58 3.51
N LEU A 8 -10.59 -3.06 3.41
CA LEU A 8 -9.54 -3.58 2.54
C LEU A 8 -9.17 -5.02 2.92
N LEU A 9 -8.92 -5.85 1.91
CA LEU A 9 -8.41 -7.21 2.12
C LEU A 9 -6.95 -7.17 2.57
N HIS A 10 -6.60 -8.00 3.54
CA HIS A 10 -5.22 -8.20 3.96
C HIS A 10 -4.47 -9.13 2.98
N PHE A 11 -3.13 -9.07 3.02
CA PHE A 11 -2.26 -9.92 2.23
C PHE A 11 -1.94 -11.22 2.98
N GLU A 12 -1.98 -12.35 2.28
CA GLU A 12 -1.67 -13.68 2.76
C GLU A 12 -0.47 -14.22 1.95
N THR A 13 0.63 -14.56 2.62
CA THR A 13 1.87 -14.98 1.96
C THR A 13 1.86 -16.39 1.40
N ALA A 14 0.85 -17.19 1.73
CA ALA A 14 0.70 -18.57 1.28
C ALA A 14 -0.66 -18.77 0.62
N THR A 15 -0.67 -19.49 -0.50
CA THR A 15 -1.90 -20.04 -1.07
C THR A 15 -2.31 -21.26 -0.27
N VAL A 16 -3.53 -21.25 0.25
CA VAL A 16 -4.11 -22.38 0.99
C VAL A 16 -5.15 -23.09 0.12
N ALA A 17 -5.32 -24.40 0.31
CA ALA A 17 -6.35 -25.18 -0.39
C ALA A 17 -7.77 -24.85 0.11
N GLU A 18 -7.87 -24.27 1.31
CA GLU A 18 -9.12 -23.75 1.86
C GLU A 18 -9.49 -22.39 1.24
N ARG A 19 -10.64 -21.85 1.63
CA ARG A 19 -11.08 -20.52 1.19
C ARG A 19 -10.14 -19.43 1.71
N GLN A 20 -9.39 -18.82 0.79
CA GLN A 20 -8.58 -17.63 1.07
C GLN A 20 -9.48 -16.47 1.56
N ARG A 21 -9.06 -15.76 2.61
CA ARG A 21 -9.81 -14.63 3.20
C ARG A 21 -9.24 -13.26 2.78
N GLY A 22 -8.05 -13.26 2.22
CA GLY A 22 -7.28 -12.12 1.76
C GLY A 22 -6.63 -12.39 0.40
N ILE A 23 -5.70 -11.52 0.02
CA ILE A 23 -5.00 -11.58 -1.26
C ILE A 23 -3.83 -12.58 -1.13
N PRO A 24 -3.76 -13.68 -1.90
CA PRO A 24 -2.69 -14.67 -1.82
C PRO A 24 -1.41 -14.13 -2.47
N PHE A 25 -0.83 -13.11 -1.86
CA PHE A 25 0.36 -12.44 -2.32
C PHE A 25 1.14 -11.87 -1.13
N SER A 26 2.46 -11.84 -1.27
CA SER A 26 3.32 -11.20 -0.28
C SER A 26 3.16 -9.69 -0.35
N PHE A 27 2.86 -9.06 0.79
CA PHE A 27 2.78 -7.60 0.87
C PHE A 27 4.09 -6.91 0.47
N LYS A 28 5.22 -7.50 0.88
CA LYS A 28 6.56 -7.01 0.51
C LYS A 28 6.76 -7.05 -1.00
N ASP A 29 6.37 -8.14 -1.64
CA ASP A 29 6.53 -8.30 -3.09
C ASP A 29 5.54 -7.41 -3.86
N TYR A 30 4.36 -7.15 -3.28
CA TYR A 30 3.41 -6.18 -3.82
C TYR A 30 4.02 -4.78 -3.86
N LEU A 31 4.66 -4.36 -2.77
CA LEU A 31 5.34 -3.06 -2.72
C LEU A 31 6.55 -3.00 -3.66
N ALA A 32 7.30 -4.08 -3.81
CA ALA A 32 8.40 -4.15 -4.78
C ALA A 32 7.90 -4.03 -6.23
N LEU A 33 6.79 -4.71 -6.56
CA LEU A 33 6.14 -4.60 -7.87
C LEU A 33 5.60 -3.19 -8.12
N MET A 34 4.96 -2.59 -7.12
CA MET A 34 4.50 -1.20 -7.17
C MET A 34 5.65 -0.22 -7.39
N ASP A 35 6.76 -0.36 -6.67
CA ASP A 35 7.97 0.46 -6.86
C ASP A 35 8.53 0.28 -8.28
N TRP A 36 8.63 -0.96 -8.77
CA TRP A 36 9.11 -1.25 -10.12
C TRP A 36 8.23 -0.59 -11.19
N THR A 37 6.91 -0.76 -11.12
CA THR A 37 5.96 -0.16 -12.07
C THR A 37 5.94 1.37 -12.01
N ALA A 38 6.05 1.97 -10.81
CA ALA A 38 6.12 3.42 -10.65
C ALA A 38 7.39 4.03 -11.27
N ARG A 39 8.48 3.27 -11.31
CA ARG A 39 9.75 3.66 -11.97
C ARG A 39 9.73 3.47 -13.48
N GLN A 40 8.81 2.68 -14.03
CA GLN A 40 8.70 2.49 -15.48
C GLN A 40 8.17 3.73 -16.23
N GLY A 41 8.14 4.90 -15.57
CA GLY A 41 8.34 6.20 -16.23
C GLY A 41 7.48 6.41 -17.46
N ARG A 42 6.17 6.19 -17.33
CA ARG A 42 5.23 6.59 -18.37
C ARG A 42 5.13 8.12 -18.37
N THR A 43 5.68 8.75 -19.41
CA THR A 43 5.73 10.22 -19.55
C THR A 43 4.34 10.86 -19.59
N ASP A 44 3.30 10.08 -19.82
CA ASP A 44 1.89 10.47 -19.80
C ASP A 44 1.22 10.37 -18.42
N LYS A 45 1.94 9.93 -17.36
CA LYS A 45 1.40 9.81 -16.00
C LYS A 45 2.17 10.66 -15.00
N SER A 46 1.45 11.50 -14.25
CA SER A 46 1.99 12.19 -13.08
C SER A 46 2.34 11.16 -11.99
N GLY A 47 3.53 11.28 -11.40
CA GLY A 47 4.00 10.38 -10.34
C GLY A 47 5.07 9.36 -10.75
N ALA A 48 5.67 9.49 -11.94
CA ALA A 48 6.86 8.71 -12.30
C ALA A 48 7.97 8.87 -11.25
N MET A 49 8.40 7.76 -10.65
CA MET A 49 9.44 7.77 -9.63
C MET A 49 10.83 7.77 -10.27
N ALA A 50 11.72 8.64 -9.77
CA ALA A 50 13.08 8.71 -10.24
C ALA A 50 13.84 7.39 -9.98
N ARG A 51 14.70 6.98 -10.94
CA ARG A 51 15.38 5.67 -10.93
C ARG A 51 16.52 5.59 -9.90
N ASP A 52 17.06 6.73 -9.52
CA ASP A 52 18.18 6.92 -8.59
C ASP A 52 17.77 6.86 -7.11
N LEU A 53 16.49 7.01 -6.80
CA LEU A 53 16.02 6.97 -5.43
C LEU A 53 15.95 5.52 -4.87
N PRO A 54 16.18 5.28 -3.56
CA PRO A 54 16.17 3.93 -2.93
C PRO A 54 14.84 3.16 -3.15
N PRO A 55 14.72 1.84 -2.96
CA PRO A 55 13.43 1.15 -3.05
C PRO A 55 12.36 1.80 -2.18
N LEU A 56 11.09 1.81 -2.61
CA LEU A 56 9.96 2.42 -1.86
C LEU A 56 10.01 2.09 -0.36
N LEU A 57 10.15 0.80 -0.04
CA LEU A 57 10.26 0.30 1.33
C LEU A 57 11.43 0.93 2.13
N SER A 58 12.58 1.15 1.48
CA SER A 58 13.75 1.76 2.12
C SER A 58 13.58 3.26 2.35
N ARG A 59 12.86 3.96 1.49
CA ARG A 59 12.61 5.41 1.65
C ARG A 59 11.62 5.72 2.74
N MET A 60 10.70 4.79 2.98
CA MET A 60 9.61 5.04 3.91
C MET A 60 10.13 5.17 5.33
N ASP A 61 11.27 4.57 5.68
CA ASP A 61 11.88 4.62 7.03
C ASP A 61 10.87 4.38 8.17
N ILE A 62 9.80 3.63 7.86
CA ILE A 62 8.76 3.26 8.81
C ILE A 62 9.08 1.83 9.27
N PRO A 63 9.22 1.61 10.59
CA PRO A 63 9.37 0.26 11.14
C PRO A 63 8.23 -0.66 10.69
N PRO A 64 8.47 -1.93 10.33
CA PRO A 64 7.44 -2.82 9.80
C PRO A 64 6.18 -2.93 10.67
N ASP A 65 6.34 -2.94 12.00
CA ASP A 65 5.22 -3.00 12.94
C ASP A 65 4.39 -1.72 12.96
N GLN A 66 5.06 -0.57 12.86
CA GLN A 66 4.42 0.74 12.75
C GLN A 66 3.67 0.85 11.41
N TRP A 67 4.29 0.40 10.33
CA TRP A 67 3.67 0.35 9.02
C TRP A 67 2.43 -0.54 9.00
N LEU A 68 2.50 -1.73 9.61
CA LEU A 68 1.37 -2.67 9.68
C LEU A 68 0.20 -2.08 10.48
N LEU A 69 0.49 -1.36 11.56
CA LEU A 69 -0.53 -0.63 12.32
C LEU A 69 -1.18 0.47 11.48
N ASP A 70 -0.37 1.27 10.81
CA ASP A 70 -0.82 2.41 10.00
C ASP A 70 -1.59 1.95 8.74
N SER A 71 -1.15 0.86 8.10
CA SER A 71 -1.83 0.32 6.92
C SER A 71 -3.19 -0.30 7.25
N ARG A 72 -3.34 -0.89 8.45
CA ARG A 72 -4.62 -1.43 8.92
C ARG A 72 -5.60 -0.35 9.37
N ARG A 73 -5.09 0.81 9.79
CA ARG A 73 -5.88 1.96 10.23
C ARG A 73 -5.83 3.10 9.24
N PHE A 74 -5.49 2.79 7.99
CA PHE A 74 -5.24 3.80 6.97
C PHE A 74 -6.45 4.70 6.78
N GLU A 75 -7.65 4.15 6.69
CA GLU A 75 -8.90 4.91 6.52
C GLU A 75 -9.18 5.81 7.74
N ASP A 76 -9.06 5.30 8.97
CA ASP A 76 -9.20 6.08 10.21
C ASP A 76 -8.23 7.28 10.27
N ILE A 77 -6.97 7.04 9.93
CA ILE A 77 -5.88 8.02 10.07
C ILE A 77 -5.90 9.01 8.91
N PHE A 78 -6.07 8.53 7.69
CA PHE A 78 -6.05 9.33 6.47
C PHE A 78 -7.22 10.30 6.45
N HIS A 79 -8.42 9.84 6.81
CA HIS A 79 -9.57 10.73 6.93
C HIS A 79 -9.43 11.74 8.07
N ARG A 80 -8.84 11.38 9.21
CA ARG A 80 -8.64 12.34 10.32
C ARG A 80 -7.61 13.42 9.97
N ARG A 81 -6.57 13.06 9.22
CA ARG A 81 -5.43 13.96 8.94
C ARG A 81 -5.60 14.81 7.68
N PHE A 82 -6.25 14.30 6.64
CA PHE A 82 -6.39 15.00 5.35
C PHE A 82 -7.76 15.63 5.11
N ARG A 83 -8.75 15.38 5.97
CA ARG A 83 -10.07 16.05 5.91
C ARG A 83 -10.10 17.40 6.64
N LEU A 84 -9.04 17.78 7.38
CA LEU A 84 -8.90 19.08 8.07
C LEU A 84 -8.22 20.16 7.21
N ALA A 85 -7.92 19.86 5.94
CA ALA A 85 -7.28 20.79 5.01
C ALA A 85 -8.18 21.21 3.84
N ALA A 86 -9.49 20.96 3.93
CA ALA A 86 -10.51 21.38 2.95
C ALA A 86 -11.56 22.26 3.61
#